data_AF-A0A1J5NY99-F1
#
_entry.id   AF-A0A1J5NY99-F1
#
_cell.length_a   1.000
_cell.length_b   1.000
_cell.length_c   1.000
_cell.angle_alpha   90.00
_cell.angle_beta   90.00
_cell.angle_gamma   90.00
#
_symmetry.space_group_name_H-M   'P 1'
#
loop_
_entity.id
_entity.type
_entity.pdbx_description
1 polymer ?
#
loop_
_entity_poly.entity_id
_entity_poly.type
_entity_poly.pdbx_seq_one_letter_code
_entity_poly.pdbx_strand_id
1 'polypeptide(L)'
;MTVQGVGAKAAMAILGTLGPEGVGRAIALGDVNAIKAAPGIGPKIAARVAMELKSKAPGVMALGATAEARVDPDAVIEAPVVTVKTAKVAPSAVQVRAVHTADAMSALVNLGYGQGDAASAVATVVAGAPEADTATIIRAALKLLAPKG
;
A
#
# COMPACT_ATOMS: atom_id res chain seq x y z
N MET A 1 6.00 -7.67 -13.74
CA MET A 1 6.73 -6.39 -13.81
C MET A 1 8.19 -6.65 -13.47
N THR A 2 9.16 -6.29 -14.32
CA THR A 2 10.58 -6.64 -14.14
C THR A 2 11.49 -5.41 -14.28
N VAL A 3 12.63 -5.43 -13.59
CA VAL A 3 13.71 -4.44 -13.75
C VAL A 3 14.80 -5.07 -14.61
N GLN A 4 15.32 -4.32 -15.57
CA GLN A 4 16.35 -4.82 -16.47
C GLN A 4 17.63 -5.15 -15.68
N GLY A 5 18.10 -6.40 -15.75
CA GLY A 5 19.25 -6.88 -15.00
C GLY A 5 18.95 -7.45 -13.61
N VAL A 6 17.67 -7.53 -13.21
CA VAL A 6 17.25 -8.28 -12.01
C VAL A 6 16.55 -9.56 -12.43
N GLY A 7 17.24 -10.69 -12.21
CA GLY A 7 16.65 -12.03 -12.36
C GLY A 7 16.05 -12.56 -11.07
N ALA A 8 15.43 -13.74 -11.13
CA ALA A 8 14.78 -14.39 -9.98
C ALA A 8 15.73 -14.55 -8.76
N LYS A 9 16.98 -14.94 -8.99
CA LYS A 9 17.99 -15.10 -7.91
C LYS A 9 18.28 -13.79 -7.19
N ALA A 10 18.41 -12.70 -7.93
CA ALA A 10 18.66 -11.36 -7.39
C ALA A 10 17.44 -10.83 -6.63
N ALA A 11 16.23 -11.04 -7.17
CA ALA A 11 14.98 -10.66 -6.51
C ALA A 11 14.78 -11.41 -5.18
N MET A 12 15.01 -12.73 -5.16
CA MET A 12 14.92 -13.54 -3.95
C MET A 12 15.98 -13.17 -2.92
N ALA A 13 17.20 -12.84 -3.35
CA ALA A 13 18.25 -12.36 -2.45
C ALA A 13 17.86 -11.03 -1.79
N ILE A 14 17.34 -10.07 -2.57
CA ILE A 14 16.84 -8.78 -2.04
C ILE A 14 15.73 -9.02 -1.01
N LEU A 15 14.73 -9.84 -1.38
CA LEU A 15 13.61 -10.14 -0.50
C LEU A 15 14.04 -10.90 0.77
N GLY A 16 14.98 -11.84 0.66
CA GLY A 16 15.51 -12.59 1.80
C GLY A 16 16.39 -11.75 2.74
N THR A 17 17.03 -10.70 2.23
CA THR A 17 17.91 -9.84 3.05
C THR A 17 17.13 -8.74 3.78
N LEU A 18 16.13 -8.15 3.11
CA LEU A 18 15.40 -6.97 3.61
C LEU A 18 13.96 -7.29 4.07
N GLY A 19 13.39 -8.40 3.64
CA GLY A 19 11.97 -8.70 3.81
C GLY A 19 11.04 -7.84 2.94
N PRO A 20 9.75 -8.18 2.83
CA PRO A 20 8.80 -7.46 1.97
C PRO A 20 8.65 -5.98 2.37
N GLU A 21 8.51 -5.71 3.67
CA GLU A 21 8.41 -4.36 4.22
C GLU A 21 9.70 -3.54 4.04
N GLY A 22 10.85 -4.17 4.26
CA GLY A 22 12.15 -3.52 4.10
C GLY A 22 12.43 -3.16 2.63
N VAL A 23 12.04 -4.02 1.69
CA VAL A 23 12.12 -3.73 0.26
C VAL A 23 11.21 -2.56 -0.11
N GLY A 24 9.96 -2.56 0.36
CA GLY A 24 9.03 -1.45 0.13
C GLY A 24 9.58 -0.11 0.65
N ARG A 25 10.08 -0.09 1.89
CA ARG A 25 10.70 1.10 2.50
C ARG A 25 11.95 1.54 1.75
N ALA A 26 12.84 0.62 1.38
CA ALA A 26 14.05 0.94 0.63
C ALA A 26 13.73 1.56 -0.73
N ILE A 27 12.71 1.04 -1.44
CA ILE A 27 12.26 1.61 -2.72
C ILE A 27 11.64 3.00 -2.52
N ALA A 28 10.76 3.16 -1.53
CA ALA A 28 10.09 4.43 -1.26
C ALA A 28 11.09 5.55 -0.94
N LEU A 29 12.07 5.25 -0.08
CA LEU A 29 13.13 6.19 0.28
C LEU A 29 14.17 6.36 -0.84
N GLY A 30 14.30 5.38 -1.73
CA GLY A 30 15.37 5.33 -2.73
C GLY A 30 16.71 4.93 -2.13
N ASP A 31 16.70 4.09 -1.09
CA ASP A 31 17.89 3.63 -0.39
C ASP A 31 18.63 2.55 -1.19
N VAL A 32 19.58 3.02 -2.00
CA VAL A 32 20.44 2.17 -2.83
C VAL A 32 21.35 1.29 -1.97
N ASN A 33 21.75 1.73 -0.78
CA ASN A 33 22.66 0.98 0.09
C ASN A 33 21.97 -0.24 0.69
N ALA A 34 20.72 -0.06 1.12
CA ALA A 34 19.88 -1.16 1.59
C ALA A 34 19.73 -2.25 0.51
N ILE A 35 19.43 -1.88 -0.74
CA ILE A 35 19.29 -2.83 -1.85
C ILE A 35 20.63 -3.50 -2.22
N LYS A 36 21.73 -2.77 -2.13
CA LYS A 36 23.09 -3.28 -2.40
C LYS A 36 23.56 -4.29 -1.35
N ALA A 37 23.00 -4.30 -0.15
CA ALA A 37 23.35 -5.26 0.90
C ALA A 37 23.00 -6.72 0.51
N ALA A 38 22.11 -6.91 -0.46
CA ALA A 38 21.73 -8.23 -0.93
C ALA A 38 22.83 -8.90 -1.78
N PRO A 39 23.10 -10.20 -1.57
CA PRO A 39 24.18 -10.90 -2.25
C PRO A 39 23.94 -10.98 -3.76
N GLY A 40 24.94 -10.56 -4.54
CA GLY A 40 24.86 -10.54 -6.01
C GLY A 40 24.26 -9.26 -6.60
N ILE A 41 23.94 -8.25 -5.79
CA ILE A 41 23.51 -6.93 -6.26
C ILE A 41 24.69 -5.96 -6.28
N GLY A 42 25.12 -5.59 -7.48
CA GLY A 42 26.12 -4.54 -7.66
C GLY A 42 25.55 -3.12 -7.54
N PRO A 43 26.39 -2.08 -7.36
CA PRO A 43 25.97 -0.70 -7.20
C PRO A 43 25.14 -0.16 -8.39
N LYS A 44 25.46 -0.60 -9.63
CA LYS A 44 24.70 -0.23 -10.83
C LYS A 44 23.28 -0.81 -10.83
N ILE A 45 23.14 -2.07 -10.41
CA ILE A 45 21.83 -2.74 -10.34
C ILE A 45 21.04 -2.16 -9.17
N ALA A 46 21.64 -1.96 -8.00
CA ALA A 46 20.97 -1.35 -6.85
C ALA A 46 20.40 0.05 -7.18
N ALA A 47 21.19 0.90 -7.83
CA ALA A 47 20.74 2.24 -8.24
C ALA A 47 19.58 2.17 -9.25
N ARG A 48 19.67 1.27 -10.24
CA ARG A 48 18.59 1.05 -11.20
C ARG A 48 17.32 0.55 -10.54
N VAL A 49 17.42 -0.43 -9.63
CA VAL A 49 16.28 -0.96 -8.87
C VAL A 49 15.61 0.13 -8.05
N ALA A 50 16.38 0.90 -7.29
CA ALA A 50 15.83 1.98 -6.48
C ALA A 50 15.09 3.01 -7.34
N MET A 51 15.70 3.47 -8.43
CA MET A 51 15.09 4.52 -9.27
C MET A 51 13.90 4.02 -10.09
N GLU A 52 14.04 2.87 -10.77
CA GLU A 52 12.98 2.34 -11.61
C GLU A 52 11.77 1.89 -10.78
N LEU A 53 11.99 1.27 -9.62
CA LEU A 53 10.88 0.85 -8.77
C LEU A 53 10.27 2.02 -8.01
N LYS A 54 11.03 3.04 -7.61
CA LYS A 54 10.46 4.23 -6.95
C LYS A 54 9.50 5.00 -7.87
N SER A 55 9.86 5.14 -9.14
CA SER A 55 8.97 5.73 -10.16
C SER A 55 7.68 4.94 -10.34
N LYS A 56 7.74 3.62 -10.14
CA LYS A 56 6.64 2.67 -10.37
C LYS A 56 5.90 2.28 -9.07
N ALA A 57 6.44 2.63 -7.91
CA ALA A 57 5.93 2.33 -6.58
C ALA A 57 4.48 2.80 -6.33
N PRO A 58 4.04 3.98 -6.82
CA PRO A 58 2.66 4.43 -6.60
C PRO A 58 1.60 3.48 -7.16
N GLY A 59 1.90 2.77 -8.25
CA GLY A 59 0.97 1.80 -8.85
C GLY A 59 0.93 0.44 -8.16
N VAL A 60 2.01 0.03 -7.49
CA VAL A 60 2.09 -1.28 -6.80
C VAL A 60 1.67 -1.23 -5.34
N MET A 61 1.88 -0.10 -4.65
CA MET A 61 1.37 0.10 -3.29
C MET A 61 -0.16 0.22 -3.26
N ALA A 62 -0.77 0.70 -4.35
CA ALA A 62 -2.22 0.71 -4.54
C ALA A 62 -2.79 -0.70 -4.81
N LEU A 63 -1.99 -1.63 -5.32
CA LEU A 63 -2.39 -3.01 -5.62
C LEU A 63 -2.02 -4.00 -4.50
N GLY A 64 -1.01 -3.69 -3.67
CA GLY A 64 -0.61 -4.50 -2.53
C GLY A 64 -1.54 -4.40 -1.32
N ALA A 65 -2.44 -3.41 -1.28
CA ALA A 65 -3.44 -3.26 -0.22
C ALA A 65 -4.62 -4.26 -0.34
N THR A 66 -4.75 -5.00 -1.45
CA THR A 66 -5.77 -6.05 -1.61
C THR A 66 -5.22 -7.47 -1.34
N ALA A 67 -3.92 -7.61 -1.05
CA ALA A 67 -3.36 -8.86 -0.54
C ALA A 67 -3.47 -8.86 0.99
N GLU A 68 -4.69 -9.01 1.49
CA GLU A 68 -4.91 -9.37 2.88
C GLU A 68 -4.12 -10.66 3.20
N ALA A 69 -3.21 -10.51 4.16
CA ALA A 69 -2.96 -11.44 5.25
C ALA A 69 -3.72 -12.78 5.17
N ARG A 70 -3.18 -13.74 4.42
CA ARG A 70 -3.20 -15.12 4.90
C ARG A 70 -1.93 -15.31 5.71
N VAL A 71 -2.00 -14.91 6.96
CA VAL A 71 -1.05 -15.37 7.98
C VAL A 71 -1.54 -16.74 8.38
N ASP A 72 -0.85 -17.78 7.89
CA ASP A 72 -0.94 -19.12 8.47
C ASP A 72 -0.51 -19.01 9.95
N PRO A 73 -1.32 -19.43 10.93
CA PRO A 73 -1.06 -19.13 12.35
C PRO A 73 0.01 -20.03 13.01
N ASP A 74 0.85 -20.77 12.25
CA ASP A 74 1.66 -21.84 12.85
C ASP A 74 3.12 -21.94 12.35
N ALA A 75 3.80 -20.80 12.18
CA ALA A 75 5.25 -20.78 11.97
C ALA A 75 5.95 -19.95 13.05
N VAL A 76 6.48 -20.65 14.06
CA VAL A 76 7.40 -20.13 15.06
C VAL A 76 8.67 -19.63 14.36
N ILE A 77 8.93 -18.33 14.43
CA ILE A 77 10.24 -17.75 14.09
C ILE A 77 10.75 -16.92 15.26
N GLU A 78 11.85 -17.43 15.81
CA GLU A 78 12.65 -16.94 16.92
C GLU A 78 13.55 -15.76 16.48
N ALA A 79 13.89 -14.89 17.43
CA ALA A 79 14.21 -13.47 17.26
C ALA A 79 15.70 -13.14 16.89
N PRO A 80 16.12 -11.86 16.70
CA PRO A 80 16.14 -10.88 17.79
C PRO A 80 15.54 -9.49 17.47
N VAL A 81 14.50 -9.16 18.23
CA VAL A 81 14.26 -7.91 18.98
C VAL A 81 14.56 -6.55 18.31
N VAL A 82 13.52 -5.92 17.75
CA VAL A 82 13.16 -4.54 18.14
C VAL A 82 11.72 -4.58 18.65
N THR A 83 11.57 -4.37 19.95
CA THR A 83 10.30 -4.38 20.67
C THR A 83 9.38 -3.27 20.18
N VAL A 84 8.32 -3.63 19.45
CA VAL A 84 7.04 -2.93 19.55
C VAL A 84 6.03 -3.98 20.00
N LYS A 85 5.54 -3.81 21.24
CA LYS A 85 4.51 -4.66 21.83
C LYS A 85 3.29 -4.71 20.90
N THR A 86 3.06 -5.83 20.24
CA THR A 86 1.74 -6.18 19.68
C THR A 86 0.82 -6.56 20.83
N ALA A 87 0.31 -5.55 21.52
CA ALA A 87 -1.02 -5.68 22.06
C ALA A 87 -1.97 -5.84 20.86
N LYS A 88 -2.87 -6.82 20.92
CA LYS A 88 -4.04 -6.91 20.03
C LYS A 88 -4.88 -5.63 20.26
N VAL A 89 -4.52 -4.54 19.60
CA VAL A 89 -5.28 -3.29 19.65
C VAL A 89 -6.37 -3.42 18.62
N ALA A 90 -7.63 -3.24 19.05
CA ALA A 90 -8.74 -3.01 18.13
C ALA A 90 -8.31 -1.97 17.07
N PRO A 91 -8.73 -2.10 15.80
CA PRO A 91 -8.33 -1.15 14.78
C PRO A 91 -8.64 0.27 15.27
N SER A 92 -7.64 1.14 15.25
CA SER A 92 -7.81 2.53 15.67
C SER A 92 -8.90 3.17 14.82
N ALA A 93 -9.74 4.04 15.39
CA ALA A 93 -10.82 4.72 14.65
C ALA A 93 -10.34 5.37 13.34
N VAL A 94 -9.08 5.83 13.32
CA VAL A 94 -8.41 6.38 12.12
C VAL A 94 -8.20 5.32 11.03
N GLN A 95 -7.84 4.09 11.41
CA GLN A 95 -7.65 2.97 10.48
C GLN A 95 -8.99 2.49 9.92
N VAL A 96 -10.00 2.35 10.77
CA VAL A 96 -11.36 1.98 10.36
C VAL A 96 -11.91 2.99 9.34
N ARG A 97 -11.73 4.29 9.62
CA ARG A 97 -12.08 5.35 8.68
C ARG A 97 -11.35 5.23 7.34
N ALA A 98 -10.03 5.01 7.36
CA ALA A 98 -9.23 4.88 6.14
C ALA A 98 -9.73 3.73 5.25
N VAL A 99 -10.11 2.59 5.84
CA VAL A 99 -10.71 1.45 5.12
C VAL A 99 -12.04 1.86 4.48
N HIS A 100 -12.97 2.45 5.25
CA HIS A 100 -14.27 2.89 4.72
C HIS A 100 -14.13 3.90 3.57
N THR A 101 -13.12 4.78 3.65
CA THR A 101 -12.85 5.79 2.62
C THR A 101 -12.29 5.15 1.34
N ALA A 102 -11.38 4.19 1.47
CA ALA A 102 -10.77 3.48 0.35
C ALA A 102 -11.77 2.58 -0.39
N ASP A 103 -12.63 1.89 0.36
CA ASP A 103 -13.69 1.04 -0.21
C ASP A 103 -14.71 1.87 -0.99
N ALA A 104 -15.13 3.02 -0.44
CA ALA A 104 -16.08 3.91 -1.11
C ALA A 104 -15.50 4.48 -2.41
N MET A 105 -14.22 4.87 -2.41
CA MET A 105 -13.53 5.36 -3.61
C MET A 105 -13.48 4.27 -4.69
N SER A 106 -13.14 3.04 -4.33
CA SER A 106 -13.08 1.90 -5.24
C SER A 106 -14.46 1.58 -5.84
N ALA A 107 -15.51 1.64 -5.03
CA ALA A 107 -16.88 1.43 -5.49
C ALA A 107 -17.29 2.48 -6.54
N LEU A 108 -17.06 3.77 -6.27
CA LEU A 108 -17.43 4.85 -7.21
C LEU A 108 -16.69 4.75 -8.54
N VAL A 109 -15.40 4.39 -8.52
CA VAL A 109 -14.62 4.19 -9.74
C VAL A 109 -15.16 3.01 -10.55
N ASN A 110 -15.54 1.91 -9.88
CA ASN A 110 -16.17 0.76 -10.53
C ASN A 110 -17.56 1.07 -11.11
N LEU A 111 -18.27 2.06 -10.54
CA LEU A 111 -19.51 2.60 -11.11
C LEU A 111 -19.27 3.50 -12.34
N GLY A 112 -18.01 3.83 -12.65
CA GLY A 112 -17.62 4.63 -13.81
C GLY A 112 -17.37 6.10 -13.52
N TYR A 113 -17.37 6.54 -12.26
CA TYR A 113 -16.98 7.91 -11.91
C TYR A 113 -15.46 8.09 -12.05
N GLY A 114 -15.04 9.27 -12.52
CA GLY A 114 -13.62 9.61 -12.61
C GLY A 114 -12.95 9.68 -11.24
N GLN A 115 -11.68 9.25 -11.15
CA GLN A 115 -10.90 9.24 -9.90
C GLN A 115 -10.89 10.60 -9.19
N GLY A 116 -10.82 11.71 -9.96
CA GLY A 116 -10.84 13.07 -9.41
C GLY A 116 -12.17 13.45 -8.77
N ASP A 117 -13.28 13.18 -9.47
CA ASP A 117 -14.62 13.49 -8.98
C ASP A 117 -15.00 12.61 -7.79
N ALA A 118 -14.68 11.31 -7.86
CA ALA A 118 -14.88 10.36 -6.77
C ALA A 118 -14.10 10.76 -5.51
N ALA A 119 -12.81 11.12 -5.66
CA ALA A 119 -11.98 11.55 -4.53
C ALA A 119 -12.52 12.84 -3.89
N SER A 120 -12.91 13.83 -4.70
CA SER A 120 -13.45 15.11 -4.22
C SER A 120 -14.78 14.93 -3.46
N ALA A 121 -15.70 14.12 -3.99
CA ALA A 121 -16.98 13.84 -3.36
C ALA A 121 -16.82 13.08 -2.03
N VAL A 122 -15.97 12.04 -2.00
CA VAL A 122 -15.69 11.27 -0.77
C VAL A 122 -15.03 12.15 0.29
N ALA A 123 -14.05 12.99 -0.08
CA ALA A 123 -13.41 13.91 0.85
C ALA A 123 -14.41 14.90 1.49
N THR A 124 -15.35 15.41 0.69
CA THR A 124 -16.41 16.31 1.17
C THR A 124 -17.32 15.61 2.18
N VAL A 125 -17.70 14.36 1.92
CA VAL A 125 -18.57 13.58 2.82
C VAL A 125 -17.86 13.24 4.12
N VAL A 126 -16.63 12.76 4.06
CA VAL A 126 -15.85 12.38 5.26
C VAL A 126 -15.52 13.59 6.13
N ALA A 127 -15.35 14.78 5.55
CA ALA A 127 -15.17 16.01 6.31
C ALA A 127 -16.43 16.42 7.11
N GLY A 128 -17.63 16.17 6.57
CA GLY A 128 -18.91 16.47 7.24
C GLY A 128 -19.40 15.37 8.18
N ALA A 129 -18.97 14.12 7.96
CA ALA A 129 -19.36 12.95 8.74
C ALA A 129 -18.15 12.02 8.94
N PRO A 130 -17.27 12.30 9.92
CA PRO A 130 -16.01 11.58 10.09
C PRO A 130 -16.16 10.12 10.52
N GLU A 131 -17.32 9.76 11.07
CA GLU A 131 -17.69 8.40 11.54
C GLU A 131 -18.63 7.67 10.56
N ALA A 132 -18.78 8.17 9.32
CA ALA A 132 -19.63 7.52 8.34
C ALA A 132 -19.05 6.18 7.88
N ASP A 133 -19.91 5.16 7.79
CA ASP A 133 -19.57 3.85 7.24
C ASP A 133 -19.47 3.88 5.70
N THR A 134 -18.88 2.85 5.10
CA THR A 134 -18.68 2.75 3.65
C THR A 134 -19.97 3.01 2.86
N ALA A 135 -21.09 2.42 3.30
CA ALA A 135 -22.37 2.53 2.60
C ALA A 135 -22.95 3.96 2.65
N THR A 136 -22.80 4.66 3.78
CA THR A 136 -23.23 6.05 3.91
C THR A 136 -22.35 6.97 3.08
N ILE A 137 -21.04 6.74 3.05
CA ILE A 137 -20.11 7.52 2.21
C ILE A 137 -20.49 7.40 0.73
N ILE A 138 -20.73 6.18 0.23
CA ILE A 138 -21.12 5.95 -1.18
C ILE A 138 -22.43 6.67 -1.51
N ARG A 139 -23.48 6.50 -0.70
CA ARG A 139 -24.79 7.14 -0.96
C ARG A 139 -24.70 8.67 -0.97
N ALA A 140 -23.96 9.25 -0.01
CA ALA A 140 -23.80 10.69 0.07
C ALA A 140 -22.93 11.24 -1.08
N ALA A 141 -21.87 10.51 -1.47
CA ALA A 141 -21.02 10.89 -2.59
C ALA A 141 -21.78 10.85 -3.93
N LEU A 142 -22.58 9.79 -4.18
CA LEU A 142 -23.44 9.70 -5.37
C LEU A 142 -24.45 10.84 -5.43
N LYS A 143 -25.01 11.27 -4.29
CA LYS A 143 -25.92 12.41 -4.23
C LYS A 143 -25.25 13.74 -4.60
N LEU A 144 -23.95 13.89 -4.32
CA LEU A 144 -23.17 15.06 -4.72
C LEU A 144 -22.76 15.04 -6.19
N LEU A 145 -22.48 13.85 -6.73
CA LEU A 145 -22.02 13.64 -8.10
C LEU A 145 -23.15 13.52 -9.13
N ALA A 146 -24.38 13.24 -8.68
CA ALA A 146 -25.54 13.23 -9.57
C ALA A 146 -25.76 14.63 -10.17
N PRO A 147 -26.02 14.73 -11.49
CA PRO A 147 -26.36 16.00 -12.11
C PRO A 147 -27.60 16.58 -11.41
N LYS A 148 -27.55 17.86 -11.04
CA LYS A 148 -28.72 18.63 -10.60
C LYS A 148 -29.58 18.89 -11.84
N GLY A 149 -30.28 17.86 -12.30
CA GLY A 149 -31.32 17.92 -13.32
C GLY A 149 -32.67 18.23 -12.70
#